data_AF-A0AAW1TDP9-F1
#
_entry.id   AF-A0AAW1TDP9-F1
#
_cell.length_a   1.000
_cell.length_b   1.000
_cell.length_c   1.000
_cell.angle_alpha   90.00
_cell.angle_beta   90.00
_cell.angle_gamma   90.00
#
_symmetry.space_group_name_H-M   'P 1'
#
loop_
_entity.id
_entity.type
_entity.pdbx_description
1 polymer ?
#
loop_
_entity_poly.entity_id
_entity_poly.type
_entity_poly.pdbx_seq_one_letter_code
_entity_poly.pdbx_strand_id
1 'polypeptide(L)'
;MRTTTQPPNLWKGVTGHLQSKIVQAMTYAAGRWGHVIFPESTHEPALECTRLLLEGPGKGWASRVFFSDNGSTAMEVALKMAFRKFLADRPPLLKAMKSAENTKGIPTALRVLGLANAYHGDTLGTMDAVAPSPYNGLRQTPWYEGRGLFLVPPTLELVSGRWMVWLHGDMAEDVPTVPQMFDSREAAFDPKRDSSLISTKPHPRTVQDVYTKYIEDCLEEYLHKGMDPLNQHLIGVCIMEPLMQGAGGMVMVDPAFQRAMVRVCRKERIPVIFDEVFSGLWRLGSMTAAEQLGMQPDIACYAKLLTGGIVPLAVTQRLQPCRSCRTLHRTPTSVIRGILADVRDRLLARARVAALWSSGTQKL
;
A
#
# COMPACT_ATOMS: atom_id res chain seq x y z
N MET A 1 -15.64 29.41 22.80
CA MET A 1 -14.26 29.09 22.35
C MET A 1 -14.33 28.07 21.24
N ARG A 2 -14.19 28.50 19.97
CA ARG A 2 -14.03 27.56 18.84
C ARG A 2 -12.55 27.15 18.83
N THR A 3 -12.27 25.91 19.20
CA THR A 3 -10.92 25.33 19.02
C THR A 3 -10.69 25.23 17.52
N THR A 4 -9.91 26.17 16.98
CA THR A 4 -9.33 26.08 15.65
C THR A 4 -8.42 24.86 15.62
N THR A 5 -8.94 23.74 15.12
CA THR A 5 -8.10 22.62 14.69
C THR A 5 -7.23 23.18 13.57
N GLN A 6 -5.92 23.33 13.82
CA GLN A 6 -4.97 23.58 12.75
C GLN A 6 -5.20 22.54 11.65
N PRO A 7 -5.21 22.94 10.36
CA PRO A 7 -5.26 21.97 9.29
C PRO A 7 -4.11 20.97 9.48
N PRO A 8 -4.35 19.65 9.32
CA PRO A 8 -3.31 18.66 9.56
C PRO A 8 -2.13 18.93 8.63
N ASN A 9 -0.99 19.37 9.18
CA ASN A 9 0.26 19.61 8.43
C ASN A 9 0.54 18.40 7.53
N LEU A 10 0.36 18.57 6.22
CA LEU A 10 0.60 17.53 5.22
C LEU A 10 -0.10 16.18 5.53
N TRP A 11 -1.35 16.21 6.00
CA TRP A 11 -2.17 15.01 6.28
C TRP A 11 -1.72 14.20 7.50
N LYS A 12 -1.15 14.86 8.52
CA LYS A 12 -0.53 14.18 9.68
C LYS A 12 -1.18 14.41 11.06
N GLY A 13 -2.17 15.30 11.18
CA GLY A 13 -2.62 15.78 12.50
C GLY A 13 -3.45 14.80 13.35
N VAL A 14 -3.23 14.86 14.67
CA VAL A 14 -4.03 14.24 15.75
C VAL A 14 -4.46 15.32 16.75
N THR A 15 -5.40 15.03 17.66
CA THR A 15 -5.91 16.01 18.66
C THR A 15 -4.81 16.48 19.62
N GLY A 16 -4.92 17.71 20.16
CA GLY A 16 -3.90 18.28 21.06
C GLY A 16 -3.59 17.42 22.30
N HIS A 17 -4.60 16.77 22.89
CA HIS A 17 -4.40 15.83 24.00
C HIS A 17 -3.57 14.60 23.61
N LEU A 18 -3.82 14.06 22.42
CA LEU A 18 -3.02 12.94 21.90
C LEU A 18 -1.58 13.37 21.61
N GLN A 19 -1.38 14.59 21.11
CA GLN A 19 -0.04 15.13 20.89
C GLN A 19 0.77 15.16 22.19
N SER A 20 0.20 15.64 23.30
CA SER A 20 0.89 15.65 24.60
C SER A 20 1.29 14.25 25.06
N LYS A 21 0.42 13.25 24.89
CA LYS A 21 0.73 11.85 25.22
C LYS A 21 1.85 11.28 24.35
N ILE A 22 1.84 11.57 23.04
CA ILE A 22 2.88 11.11 22.11
C ILE A 22 4.22 11.75 22.48
N VAL A 23 4.25 13.05 22.77
CA VAL A 23 5.48 13.75 23.19
C VAL A 23 6.04 13.14 24.48
N GLN A 24 5.21 12.87 25.49
CA GLN A 24 5.66 12.19 26.72
C GLN A 24 6.25 10.80 26.45
N ALA A 25 5.61 10.01 25.58
CA ALA A 25 6.11 8.71 25.17
C ALA A 25 7.46 8.81 24.43
N MET A 26 7.62 9.82 23.58
CA MET A 26 8.88 10.10 22.88
C MET A 26 9.99 10.51 23.84
N THR A 27 9.71 11.41 24.81
CA THR A 27 10.69 11.82 25.82
C THR A 27 11.17 10.62 26.63
N TYR A 28 10.25 9.74 27.06
CA TYR A 28 10.60 8.51 27.74
C TYR A 28 11.45 7.59 26.86
N ALA A 29 11.06 7.40 25.59
CA ALA A 29 11.78 6.53 24.68
C ALA A 29 13.21 7.03 24.39
N ALA A 30 13.36 8.34 24.20
CA ALA A 30 14.66 8.98 23.99
C ALA A 30 15.58 8.82 25.21
N GLY A 31 15.05 9.02 26.43
CA GLY A 31 15.84 8.86 27.65
C GLY A 31 16.23 7.42 27.98
N ARG A 32 15.40 6.43 27.58
CA ARG A 32 15.66 5.01 27.88
C ARG A 32 16.48 4.28 26.83
N TRP A 33 16.21 4.51 25.54
CA TRP A 33 16.85 3.77 24.46
C TRP A 33 17.73 4.65 23.56
N GLY A 34 17.36 5.91 23.34
CA GLY A 34 17.95 6.69 22.25
C GLY A 34 17.77 5.98 20.91
N HIS A 35 18.85 5.83 20.14
CA HIS A 35 18.91 4.93 18.98
C HIS A 35 19.74 3.69 19.32
N VAL A 36 19.17 2.51 19.06
CA VAL A 36 19.86 1.22 19.22
C VAL A 36 19.91 0.51 17.88
N ILE A 37 20.99 -0.23 17.64
CA ILE A 37 21.15 -1.02 16.41
C ILE A 37 19.98 -2.00 16.24
N PHE A 38 19.34 -2.00 15.07
CA PHE A 38 18.14 -2.79 14.79
C PHE A 38 18.41 -4.14 14.09
N PRO A 39 19.34 -4.26 13.12
CA PRO A 39 19.64 -5.54 12.47
C PRO A 39 19.96 -6.65 13.49
N GLU A 40 19.26 -7.77 13.37
CA GLU A 40 19.38 -8.96 14.24
C GLU A 40 19.13 -8.69 15.74
N SER A 41 18.59 -7.50 16.06
CA SER A 41 18.33 -7.03 17.42
C SER A 41 16.86 -6.63 17.55
N THR A 42 16.43 -6.32 18.77
CA THR A 42 15.06 -5.83 19.00
C THR A 42 14.99 -4.99 20.27
N HIS A 43 13.92 -4.21 20.39
CA HIS A 43 13.60 -3.44 21.58
C HIS A 43 12.09 -3.39 21.78
N GLU A 44 11.66 -3.22 23.03
CA GLU A 44 10.26 -3.26 23.48
C GLU A 44 9.32 -2.42 22.58
N PRO A 45 9.62 -1.15 22.21
CA PRO A 45 8.76 -0.36 21.33
C PRO A 45 8.55 -0.94 19.93
N ALA A 46 9.60 -1.50 19.30
CA ALA A 46 9.49 -2.05 17.94
C ALA A 46 8.68 -3.35 17.92
N LEU A 47 8.83 -4.17 18.96
CA LEU A 47 8.05 -5.40 19.10
C LEU A 47 6.57 -5.11 19.30
N GLU A 48 6.24 -4.18 20.20
CA GLU A 48 4.85 -3.80 20.45
C GLU A 48 4.21 -3.13 19.23
N CYS A 49 4.95 -2.24 18.54
CA CYS A 49 4.51 -1.65 17.28
C CYS A 49 4.22 -2.73 16.23
N THR A 50 5.11 -3.72 16.09
CA THR A 50 4.93 -4.84 15.16
C THR A 50 3.67 -5.64 15.49
N ARG A 51 3.44 -5.94 16.77
CA ARG A 51 2.26 -6.68 17.24
C ARG A 51 0.97 -5.94 16.89
N LEU A 52 0.88 -4.65 17.23
CA LEU A 52 -0.28 -3.81 16.92
C LEU A 52 -0.54 -3.69 15.42
N LEU A 53 0.52 -3.57 14.62
CA LEU A 53 0.41 -3.52 13.16
C LEU A 53 -0.15 -4.83 12.57
N LEU A 54 0.28 -5.99 13.08
CA LEU A 54 -0.18 -7.30 12.61
C LEU A 54 -1.59 -7.65 13.11
N GLU A 55 -1.98 -7.18 14.30
CA GLU A 55 -3.33 -7.37 14.84
C GLU A 55 -4.34 -6.33 14.35
N GLY A 56 -3.87 -5.20 13.82
CA GLY A 56 -4.66 -4.12 13.25
C GLY A 56 -4.70 -4.18 11.71
N PRO A 57 -4.05 -3.24 10.99
CA PRO A 57 -4.14 -3.15 9.53
C PRO A 57 -3.61 -4.39 8.78
N GLY A 58 -2.73 -5.16 9.41
CA GLY A 58 -2.18 -6.40 8.87
C GLY A 58 -3.04 -7.65 9.12
N LYS A 59 -4.15 -7.53 9.86
CA LYS A 59 -4.89 -8.69 10.36
C LYS A 59 -5.45 -9.53 9.23
N GLY A 60 -5.17 -10.83 9.29
CA GLY A 60 -5.71 -11.82 8.33
C GLY A 60 -4.89 -11.97 7.04
N TRP A 61 -3.86 -11.16 6.81
CA TRP A 61 -3.02 -11.29 5.60
C TRP A 61 -1.53 -11.04 5.86
N ALA A 62 -1.15 -10.07 6.69
CA ALA A 62 0.25 -9.76 6.96
C ALA A 62 0.82 -10.69 8.05
N SER A 63 2.13 -10.92 7.98
CA SER A 63 2.86 -11.75 8.96
C SER A 63 4.23 -11.20 9.34
N ARG A 64 4.64 -10.12 8.67
CA ARG A 64 5.92 -9.45 8.84
C ARG A 64 5.75 -7.95 8.65
N VAL A 65 6.54 -7.20 9.41
CA VAL A 65 6.68 -5.75 9.34
C VAL A 65 8.15 -5.46 9.10
N PHE A 66 8.44 -4.59 8.14
CA PHE A 66 9.77 -4.04 7.89
C PHE A 66 9.72 -2.54 8.17
N PHE A 67 10.63 -2.02 9.00
CA PHE A 67 10.68 -0.62 9.36
C PHE A 67 11.59 0.17 8.41
N SER A 68 11.19 1.40 8.09
CA SER A 68 11.97 2.38 7.34
C SER A 68 11.64 3.80 7.80
N ASP A 69 12.22 4.82 7.20
CA ASP A 69 12.18 6.18 7.76
C ASP A 69 10.92 6.96 7.35
N ASN A 70 10.46 6.79 6.11
CA ASN A 70 9.33 7.54 5.55
C ASN A 70 8.58 6.76 4.45
N GLY A 71 7.48 7.34 3.95
CA GLY A 71 6.65 6.74 2.91
C GLY A 71 7.43 6.31 1.67
N SER A 72 8.28 7.18 1.12
CA SER A 72 9.07 6.87 -0.08
C SER A 72 10.00 5.66 0.13
N THR A 73 10.69 5.61 1.29
CA THR A 73 11.56 4.46 1.62
C THR A 73 10.77 3.16 1.80
N ALA A 74 9.57 3.21 2.40
CA ALA A 74 8.71 2.04 2.55
C ALA A 74 8.22 1.53 1.19
N MET A 75 7.91 2.44 0.26
CA MET A 75 7.52 2.10 -1.10
C MET A 75 8.67 1.51 -1.92
N GLU A 76 9.91 2.01 -1.80
CA GLU A 76 11.07 1.35 -2.42
C GLU A 76 11.31 -0.06 -1.88
N VAL A 77 11.16 -0.24 -0.56
CA VAL A 77 11.23 -1.57 0.07
C VAL A 77 10.14 -2.49 -0.48
N ALA A 78 8.90 -1.98 -0.63
CA ALA A 78 7.79 -2.73 -1.18
C ALA A 78 8.02 -3.15 -2.63
N LEU A 79 8.54 -2.27 -3.49
CA LEU A 79 8.91 -2.59 -4.88
C LEU A 79 9.94 -3.72 -4.93
N LYS A 80 11.00 -3.63 -4.11
CA LYS A 80 12.02 -4.70 -4.00
C LYS A 80 11.40 -6.04 -3.59
N MET A 81 10.51 -6.03 -2.60
CA MET A 81 9.81 -7.23 -2.13
C MET A 81 8.89 -7.82 -3.21
N ALA A 82 8.14 -6.97 -3.92
CA ALA A 82 7.21 -7.37 -4.96
C ALA A 82 7.95 -7.98 -6.16
N PHE A 83 8.94 -7.30 -6.73
CA PHE A 83 9.72 -7.85 -7.83
C PHE A 83 10.41 -9.16 -7.44
N ARG A 84 10.94 -9.26 -6.21
CA ARG A 84 11.54 -10.50 -5.74
C ARG A 84 10.53 -11.65 -5.68
N LYS A 85 9.29 -11.38 -5.25
CA LYS A 85 8.19 -12.36 -5.24
C LYS A 85 7.78 -12.76 -6.65
N PHE A 86 7.59 -11.79 -7.55
CA PHE A 86 7.25 -12.01 -8.95
C PHE A 86 8.24 -12.96 -9.64
N LEU A 87 9.54 -12.72 -9.44
CA LEU A 87 10.60 -13.60 -9.95
C LEU A 87 10.63 -14.96 -9.24
N ALA A 88 10.38 -15.01 -7.93
CA ALA A 88 10.34 -16.27 -7.18
C ALA A 88 9.23 -17.20 -7.66
N ASP A 89 8.08 -16.65 -8.05
CA ASP A 89 6.95 -17.39 -8.60
C ASP A 89 7.19 -17.87 -10.05
N ARG A 90 8.29 -17.43 -10.67
CA ARG A 90 8.69 -17.75 -12.04
C ARG A 90 10.13 -18.28 -12.06
N PRO A 91 10.39 -19.50 -11.55
CA PRO A 91 11.75 -20.06 -11.47
C PRO A 91 12.54 -20.06 -12.79
N PRO A 92 11.94 -20.34 -13.97
CA PRO A 92 12.65 -20.24 -15.24
C PRO A 92 13.18 -18.84 -15.52
N LEU A 93 12.35 -17.82 -15.30
CA LEU A 93 12.72 -16.41 -15.45
C LEU A 93 13.81 -16.01 -14.46
N LEU A 94 13.68 -16.40 -13.19
CA LEU A 94 14.70 -16.14 -12.18
C LEU A 94 16.04 -16.79 -12.52
N LYS A 95 16.02 -18.01 -13.07
CA LYS A 95 17.25 -18.70 -13.52
C LYS A 95 17.88 -17.95 -14.69
N ALA A 96 17.08 -17.56 -15.68
CA ALA A 96 17.55 -16.79 -16.83
C ALA A 96 18.18 -15.45 -16.42
N MET A 97 17.54 -14.69 -15.52
CA MET A 97 18.06 -13.41 -15.04
C MET A 97 19.37 -13.56 -14.25
N LYS A 98 19.52 -14.62 -13.44
CA LYS A 98 20.78 -14.92 -12.74
C LYS A 98 21.92 -15.30 -13.68
N SER A 99 21.62 -16.03 -14.76
CA SER A 99 22.62 -16.36 -15.78
C SER A 99 23.04 -15.11 -16.56
N ALA A 100 22.09 -14.21 -16.84
CA ALA A 100 22.32 -12.95 -17.54
C ALA A 100 23.10 -11.92 -16.69
N GLU A 101 23.02 -11.98 -15.35
CA GLU A 101 23.84 -11.15 -14.45
C GLU A 101 25.35 -11.34 -14.70
N ASN A 102 25.77 -12.53 -15.14
CA ASN A 102 27.16 -12.85 -15.48
C ASN A 102 27.55 -12.51 -16.93
N THR A 103 26.61 -12.10 -17.78
CA THR A 103 26.82 -11.81 -19.21
C THR A 103 26.16 -10.48 -19.58
N LYS A 104 26.92 -9.39 -19.69
CA LYS A 104 26.55 -8.01 -20.12
C LYS A 104 25.11 -7.75 -20.65
N GLY A 105 24.08 -7.97 -19.85
CA GLY A 105 22.71 -7.56 -20.16
C GLY A 105 21.65 -8.55 -19.68
N ILE A 106 20.76 -8.08 -18.80
CA ILE A 106 19.45 -8.69 -18.58
C ILE A 106 18.51 -8.07 -19.63
N PRO A 107 18.09 -8.80 -20.68
CA PRO A 107 17.21 -8.26 -21.74
C PRO A 107 15.75 -8.08 -21.29
N THR A 108 15.44 -8.40 -20.03
CA THR A 108 14.08 -8.33 -19.48
C THR A 108 13.99 -7.23 -18.44
N ALA A 109 13.26 -6.17 -18.77
CA ALA A 109 13.11 -5.02 -17.91
C ALA A 109 11.80 -5.14 -17.11
N LEU A 110 11.91 -5.24 -15.79
CA LEU A 110 10.75 -5.26 -14.90
C LEU A 110 10.08 -3.88 -14.90
N ARG A 111 8.74 -3.88 -14.91
CA ARG A 111 7.89 -2.69 -14.99
C ARG A 111 6.79 -2.74 -13.95
N VAL A 112 6.26 -1.56 -13.64
CA VAL A 112 5.16 -1.36 -12.70
C VAL A 112 3.85 -1.21 -13.47
N LEU A 113 2.76 -1.81 -12.98
CA LEU A 113 1.41 -1.42 -13.32
C LEU A 113 0.90 -0.48 -12.23
N GLY A 114 0.58 0.76 -12.60
CA GLY A 114 0.09 1.78 -11.68
C GLY A 114 -1.11 2.53 -12.23
N LEU A 115 -1.59 3.49 -11.45
CA LEU A 115 -2.63 4.44 -11.89
C LEU A 115 -1.97 5.75 -12.30
N ALA A 116 -2.45 6.35 -13.39
CA ALA A 116 -2.12 7.71 -13.74
C ALA A 116 -2.52 8.64 -12.59
N ASN A 117 -1.74 9.70 -12.36
CA ASN A 117 -1.96 10.68 -11.29
C ASN A 117 -1.75 10.14 -9.84
N ALA A 118 -1.26 8.90 -9.68
CA ALA A 118 -0.89 8.37 -8.37
C ALA A 118 0.41 9.00 -7.83
N TYR A 119 0.63 8.89 -6.53
CA TYR A 119 1.82 9.38 -5.84
C TYR A 119 2.34 8.38 -4.81
N HIS A 120 3.64 8.07 -4.90
CA HIS A 120 4.28 7.05 -4.06
C HIS A 120 5.55 7.52 -3.34
N GLY A 121 5.86 8.82 -3.42
CA GLY A 121 7.05 9.43 -2.82
C GLY A 121 8.09 9.92 -3.84
N ASP A 122 9.05 10.69 -3.34
CA ASP A 122 9.99 11.47 -4.18
C ASP A 122 11.39 10.85 -4.29
N THR A 123 11.60 9.63 -3.80
CA THR A 123 12.85 8.89 -4.04
C THR A 123 12.83 8.31 -5.45
N LEU A 124 13.98 8.16 -6.11
CA LEU A 124 14.04 7.79 -7.53
C LEU A 124 13.23 6.51 -7.86
N GLY A 125 13.32 5.47 -7.02
CA GLY A 125 12.60 4.22 -7.27
C GLY A 125 11.08 4.36 -7.19
N THR A 126 10.58 5.28 -6.35
CA THR A 126 9.16 5.57 -6.25
C THR A 126 8.68 6.51 -7.35
N MET A 127 9.53 7.46 -7.77
CA MET A 127 9.23 8.34 -8.91
C MET A 127 9.11 7.52 -10.20
N ASP A 128 10.02 6.56 -10.44
CA ASP A 128 9.95 5.65 -11.59
C ASP A 128 8.69 4.76 -11.59
N ALA A 129 7.99 4.65 -10.46
CA ALA A 129 6.72 3.93 -10.32
C ALA A 129 5.48 4.83 -10.46
N VAL A 130 5.65 6.08 -10.91
CA VAL A 130 4.58 7.05 -11.14
C VAL A 130 4.58 7.49 -12.60
N ALA A 131 3.41 7.86 -13.14
CA ALA A 131 3.26 8.32 -14.51
C ALA A 131 4.03 9.62 -14.81
N PRO A 132 4.47 9.85 -16.07
CA PRO A 132 5.11 11.11 -16.46
C PRO A 132 4.21 12.32 -16.19
N SER A 133 4.79 13.36 -15.59
CA SER A 133 4.11 14.60 -15.21
C SER A 133 5.10 15.77 -15.18
N PRO A 134 4.62 17.03 -15.05
CA PRO A 134 5.51 18.18 -14.84
C PRO A 134 6.41 18.06 -13.59
N TYR A 135 6.07 17.18 -12.63
CA TYR A 135 6.79 17.03 -11.37
C TYR A 135 7.95 16.04 -11.40
N ASN A 136 8.03 15.17 -12.41
CA ASN A 136 9.10 14.17 -12.54
C ASN A 136 9.87 14.25 -13.86
N GLY A 137 9.59 15.26 -14.71
CA GLY A 137 10.33 15.50 -15.94
C GLY A 137 11.80 15.89 -15.71
N LEU A 138 12.55 16.03 -16.82
CA LEU A 138 13.99 16.30 -16.86
C LEU A 138 14.47 17.45 -15.95
N ARG A 139 13.64 18.48 -15.75
CA ARG A 139 13.98 19.63 -14.91
C ARG A 139 13.96 19.32 -13.40
N GLN A 140 13.16 18.33 -12.98
CA GLN A 140 13.04 17.93 -11.58
C GLN A 140 13.95 16.75 -11.28
N THR A 141 13.92 15.71 -12.12
CA THR A 141 14.64 14.46 -11.89
C THR A 141 15.23 13.94 -13.20
N PRO A 142 16.49 14.28 -13.53
CA PRO A 142 17.11 13.88 -14.80
C PRO A 142 17.25 12.37 -15.03
N TRP A 143 17.14 11.56 -13.97
CA TRP A 143 17.22 10.10 -14.02
C TRP A 143 15.87 9.40 -14.05
N TYR A 144 14.78 10.15 -14.05
CA TYR A 144 13.44 9.58 -14.14
C TYR A 144 13.21 8.98 -15.54
N GLU A 145 12.75 7.74 -15.58
CA GLU A 145 12.44 7.03 -16.82
C GLU A 145 10.97 6.63 -16.95
N GLY A 146 10.17 6.70 -15.87
CA GLY A 146 8.76 6.29 -15.90
C GLY A 146 8.59 4.82 -16.25
N ARG A 147 9.04 3.93 -15.36
CA ARG A 147 9.20 2.48 -15.61
C ARG A 147 7.90 1.70 -15.39
N GLY A 148 6.84 2.07 -16.08
CA GLY A 148 5.56 1.38 -15.92
C GLY A 148 4.53 1.60 -17.02
N LEU A 149 3.45 0.84 -16.90
CA LEU A 149 2.17 1.07 -17.54
C LEU A 149 1.26 1.76 -16.51
N PHE A 150 0.73 2.93 -16.86
CA PHE A 150 -0.08 3.75 -15.97
C PHE A 150 -1.48 3.92 -16.54
N LEU A 151 -2.46 3.24 -15.95
CA LEU A 151 -3.85 3.26 -16.41
C LEU A 151 -4.56 4.50 -15.89
N VAL A 152 -5.43 5.11 -16.69
CA VAL A 152 -6.29 6.20 -16.23
C VAL A 152 -7.52 5.57 -15.56
N PRO A 153 -7.69 5.69 -14.23
CA PRO A 153 -8.80 5.03 -13.55
C PRO A 153 -10.12 5.80 -13.73
N PRO A 154 -11.28 5.14 -13.68
CA PRO A 154 -12.56 5.79 -13.43
C PRO A 154 -12.58 6.49 -12.07
N THR A 155 -13.20 7.67 -12.00
CA THR A 155 -13.29 8.47 -10.78
C THR A 155 -14.71 8.45 -10.19
N LEU A 156 -14.80 8.71 -8.90
CA LEU A 156 -16.05 8.77 -8.15
C LEU A 156 -16.19 10.14 -7.49
N GLU A 157 -17.24 10.88 -7.82
CA GLU A 157 -17.41 12.28 -7.39
C GLU A 157 -18.81 12.51 -6.80
N LEU A 158 -18.93 13.42 -5.83
CA LEU A 158 -20.22 13.88 -5.32
C LEU A 158 -20.63 15.15 -6.06
N VAL A 159 -21.65 15.05 -6.93
CA VAL A 159 -22.14 16.17 -7.74
C VAL A 159 -23.64 16.33 -7.51
N SER A 160 -24.05 17.54 -7.13
CA SER A 160 -25.47 17.88 -6.89
C SER A 160 -26.19 16.88 -5.96
N GLY A 161 -25.50 16.42 -4.92
CA GLY A 161 -26.04 15.50 -3.91
C GLY A 161 -26.09 14.02 -4.33
N ARG A 162 -25.59 13.66 -5.52
CA ARG A 162 -25.51 12.26 -5.99
C ARG A 162 -24.06 11.88 -6.28
N TRP A 163 -23.74 10.62 -6.00
CA TRP A 163 -22.44 10.05 -6.28
C TRP A 163 -22.39 9.59 -7.73
N MET A 164 -21.39 10.02 -8.48
CA MET A 164 -21.28 9.78 -9.92
C MET A 164 -19.95 9.10 -10.25
N VAL A 165 -20.00 8.02 -11.01
CA VAL A 165 -18.80 7.36 -11.54
C VAL A 165 -18.56 7.82 -12.97
N TRP A 166 -17.40 8.42 -13.20
CA TRP A 166 -16.95 8.88 -14.50
C TRP A 166 -15.98 7.87 -15.10
N LEU A 167 -16.29 7.40 -16.30
CA LEU A 167 -15.40 6.52 -17.07
C LEU A 167 -14.41 7.38 -17.86
N HIS A 168 -13.17 6.90 -17.96
CA HIS A 168 -12.10 7.55 -18.71
C HIS A 168 -11.49 6.59 -19.73
N GLY A 169 -10.94 7.15 -20.81
CA GLY A 169 -10.29 6.38 -21.90
C GLY A 169 -11.27 5.57 -22.75
N ASP A 170 -10.75 4.55 -23.42
CA ASP A 170 -11.50 3.71 -24.38
C ASP A 170 -12.48 2.74 -23.70
N MET A 171 -12.61 2.79 -22.37
CA MET A 171 -13.64 2.05 -21.62
C MET A 171 -15.07 2.39 -22.08
N ALA A 172 -15.25 3.51 -22.78
CA ALA A 172 -16.53 4.05 -23.21
C ALA A 172 -16.99 3.60 -24.60
N GLU A 173 -16.19 2.87 -25.40
CA GLU A 173 -16.58 2.52 -26.78
C GLU A 173 -17.86 1.64 -26.84
N ASP A 174 -18.15 0.90 -25.77
CA ASP A 174 -19.33 0.01 -25.64
C ASP A 174 -20.22 0.31 -24.42
N VAL A 175 -20.00 1.43 -23.73
CA VAL A 175 -20.64 1.76 -22.44
C VAL A 175 -21.37 3.10 -22.55
N PRO A 176 -22.52 3.30 -21.88
CA PRO A 176 -23.21 4.59 -21.92
C PRO A 176 -22.27 5.74 -21.55
N THR A 177 -22.35 6.83 -22.32
CA THR A 177 -21.61 8.07 -22.05
C THR A 177 -22.07 8.79 -20.78
N VAL A 178 -23.20 8.35 -20.20
CA VAL A 178 -23.77 8.90 -18.97
C VAL A 178 -23.10 8.27 -17.76
N PRO A 179 -22.61 9.06 -16.78
CA PRO A 179 -22.00 8.51 -15.56
C PRO A 179 -23.02 7.68 -14.76
N GLN A 180 -22.54 6.60 -14.12
CA GLN A 180 -23.38 5.83 -13.21
C GLN A 180 -23.69 6.67 -11.97
N MET A 181 -24.95 6.73 -11.56
CA MET A 181 -25.40 7.56 -10.45
C MET A 181 -25.83 6.70 -9.25
N PHE A 182 -25.43 7.11 -8.06
CA PHE A 182 -25.76 6.46 -6.79
C PHE A 182 -26.27 7.48 -5.79
N ASP A 183 -27.26 7.09 -4.99
CA ASP A 183 -27.87 7.98 -3.99
C ASP A 183 -27.04 8.07 -2.71
N SER A 184 -26.10 7.14 -2.51
CA SER A 184 -25.17 7.15 -1.37
C SER A 184 -23.79 6.64 -1.75
N ARG A 185 -22.80 7.00 -0.92
CA ARG A 185 -21.42 6.52 -1.07
C ARG A 185 -21.37 5.01 -0.88
N GLU A 186 -22.12 4.51 0.08
CA GLU A 186 -22.17 3.09 0.43
C GLU A 186 -22.67 2.26 -0.75
N ALA A 187 -23.65 2.75 -1.51
CA ALA A 187 -24.11 2.12 -2.75
C ALA A 187 -23.03 2.13 -3.83
N ALA A 188 -22.26 3.21 -3.97
CA ALA A 188 -21.14 3.28 -4.91
C ALA A 188 -19.97 2.33 -4.50
N PHE A 189 -19.81 2.05 -3.20
CA PHE A 189 -18.74 1.18 -2.70
C PHE A 189 -19.15 -0.31 -2.66
N ASP A 190 -20.46 -0.61 -2.73
CA ASP A 190 -20.99 -1.97 -2.58
C ASP A 190 -20.33 -2.95 -3.57
N PRO A 191 -19.70 -4.04 -3.07
CA PRO A 191 -19.14 -5.09 -3.91
C PRO A 191 -20.13 -5.71 -4.92
N LYS A 192 -21.44 -5.66 -4.66
CA LYS A 192 -22.47 -6.15 -5.59
C LYS A 192 -22.46 -5.40 -6.94
N ARG A 193 -21.92 -4.18 -6.97
CA ARG A 193 -21.70 -3.45 -8.24
C ARG A 193 -20.85 -4.22 -9.21
N ASP A 194 -19.96 -5.10 -8.73
CA ASP A 194 -19.08 -5.89 -9.60
C ASP A 194 -19.88 -6.70 -10.63
N SER A 195 -21.03 -7.25 -10.23
CA SER A 195 -21.95 -8.02 -11.07
C SER A 195 -23.08 -7.20 -11.70
N SER A 196 -23.15 -5.90 -11.42
CA SER A 196 -24.19 -5.04 -11.99
C SER A 196 -23.95 -4.80 -13.48
N LEU A 197 -25.02 -4.81 -14.27
CA LEU A 197 -24.95 -4.53 -15.71
C LEU A 197 -24.67 -3.05 -15.95
N ILE A 198 -23.67 -2.76 -16.79
CA ILE A 198 -23.28 -1.41 -17.17
C ILE A 198 -23.58 -1.13 -18.65
N SER A 199 -23.58 -2.15 -19.50
CA SER A 199 -24.00 -2.07 -20.90
C SER A 199 -24.87 -3.26 -21.27
N THR A 200 -25.92 -3.02 -22.06
CA THR A 200 -26.88 -4.04 -22.50
C THR A 200 -26.83 -4.30 -24.01
N LYS A 201 -25.98 -3.59 -24.77
CA LYS A 201 -25.86 -3.73 -26.23
C LYS A 201 -24.39 -3.57 -26.66
N PRO A 202 -23.87 -4.40 -27.59
CA PRO A 202 -24.54 -5.51 -28.28
C PRO A 202 -24.70 -6.78 -27.42
N HIS A 203 -23.95 -6.91 -26.31
CA HIS A 203 -24.06 -8.00 -25.34
C HIS A 203 -24.10 -7.44 -23.91
N PRO A 204 -24.89 -8.03 -22.98
CA PRO A 204 -24.88 -7.62 -21.57
C PRO A 204 -23.48 -7.78 -20.97
N ARG A 205 -22.92 -6.70 -20.44
CA ARG A 205 -21.63 -6.69 -19.73
C ARG A 205 -21.81 -6.14 -18.33
N THR A 206 -21.17 -6.77 -17.36
CA THR A 206 -21.09 -6.26 -16.00
C THR A 206 -20.01 -5.18 -15.87
N VAL A 207 -20.02 -4.43 -14.78
CA VAL A 207 -18.95 -3.48 -14.43
C VAL A 207 -17.58 -4.17 -14.42
N GLN A 208 -17.49 -5.38 -13.85
CA GLN A 208 -16.23 -6.12 -13.84
C GLN A 208 -15.80 -6.59 -15.23
N ASP A 209 -16.71 -6.97 -16.12
CA ASP A 209 -16.35 -7.40 -17.47
C ASP A 209 -15.69 -6.25 -18.25
N VAL A 210 -16.27 -5.04 -18.15
CA VAL A 210 -15.72 -3.85 -18.80
C VAL A 210 -14.35 -3.49 -18.23
N TYR A 211 -14.22 -3.40 -16.91
CA TYR A 211 -12.94 -3.02 -16.29
C TYR A 211 -11.85 -4.06 -16.48
N THR A 212 -12.19 -5.35 -16.35
CA THR A 212 -11.25 -6.45 -16.56
C THR A 212 -10.75 -6.44 -18.00
N LYS A 213 -11.67 -6.35 -18.97
CA LYS A 213 -11.31 -6.31 -20.39
C LYS A 213 -10.39 -5.12 -20.69
N TYR A 214 -10.73 -3.92 -20.22
CA TYR A 214 -9.87 -2.74 -20.43
C TYR A 214 -8.46 -2.95 -19.86
N ILE A 215 -8.34 -3.48 -18.64
CA ILE A 215 -7.04 -3.72 -18.01
C ILE A 215 -6.24 -4.79 -18.77
N GLU A 216 -6.88 -5.87 -19.18
CA GLU A 216 -6.26 -6.94 -19.99
C GLU A 216 -5.80 -6.41 -21.35
N ASP A 217 -6.65 -5.66 -22.06
CA ASP A 217 -6.32 -5.05 -23.36
C ASP A 217 -5.11 -4.09 -23.23
N CYS A 218 -5.08 -3.24 -22.19
CA CYS A 218 -3.94 -2.35 -21.95
C CYS A 218 -2.64 -3.12 -21.62
N LEU A 219 -2.74 -4.22 -20.87
CA LEU A 219 -1.60 -5.08 -20.55
C LEU A 219 -1.06 -5.75 -21.82
N GLU A 220 -1.94 -6.32 -22.64
CA GLU A 220 -1.58 -6.95 -23.92
C GLU A 220 -0.95 -5.94 -24.86
N GLU A 221 -1.54 -4.76 -25.04
CA GLU A 221 -1.01 -3.71 -25.91
C GLU A 221 0.38 -3.25 -25.46
N TYR A 222 0.58 -3.06 -24.15
CA TYR A 222 1.89 -2.67 -23.60
C TYR A 222 2.96 -3.74 -23.84
N LEU A 223 2.60 -5.02 -23.68
CA LEU A 223 3.51 -6.14 -23.94
C LEU A 223 3.82 -6.29 -25.43
N HIS A 224 2.83 -6.05 -26.31
CA HIS A 224 3.00 -6.13 -27.77
C HIS A 224 3.82 -4.95 -28.34
N LYS A 225 3.61 -3.71 -27.83
CA LYS A 225 4.44 -2.55 -28.19
C LYS A 225 5.91 -2.70 -27.76
N GLY A 226 6.19 -3.56 -26.78
CA GLY A 226 7.53 -3.89 -26.30
C GLY A 226 8.27 -4.96 -27.11
N MET A 227 7.78 -5.37 -28.29
CA MET A 227 8.43 -6.39 -29.14
C MET A 227 9.68 -5.90 -29.90
N ASP A 228 10.60 -5.22 -29.21
CA ASP A 228 12.02 -5.31 -29.57
C ASP A 228 12.50 -6.71 -29.12
N PRO A 229 13.00 -7.58 -30.04
CA PRO A 229 13.50 -8.91 -29.69
C PRO A 229 14.58 -8.92 -28.59
N LEU A 230 15.20 -7.76 -28.31
CA LEU A 230 16.25 -7.59 -27.31
C LEU A 230 15.76 -6.98 -25.98
N ASN A 231 14.53 -6.44 -25.88
CA ASN A 231 14.04 -5.72 -24.70
C ASN A 231 12.61 -6.12 -24.30
N GLN A 232 12.44 -7.29 -23.69
CA GLN A 232 11.12 -7.72 -23.19
C GLN A 232 10.76 -6.94 -21.92
N HIS A 233 9.64 -6.22 -21.94
CA HIS A 233 9.08 -5.59 -20.75
C HIS A 233 8.16 -6.58 -20.03
N LEU A 234 8.32 -6.73 -18.71
CA LEU A 234 7.43 -7.56 -17.90
C LEU A 234 6.85 -6.72 -16.76
N ILE A 235 5.53 -6.69 -16.65
CA ILE A 235 4.84 -6.12 -15.50
C ILE A 235 5.07 -7.05 -14.30
N GLY A 236 5.90 -6.60 -13.36
CA GLY A 236 6.35 -7.37 -12.21
C GLY A 236 5.65 -7.01 -10.89
N VAL A 237 4.89 -5.93 -10.87
CA VAL A 237 4.20 -5.44 -9.67
C VAL A 237 3.03 -4.55 -10.06
N CYS A 238 1.95 -4.62 -9.28
CA CYS A 238 0.85 -3.69 -9.30
C CYS A 238 0.94 -2.79 -8.07
N ILE A 239 0.83 -1.47 -8.26
CA ILE A 239 0.86 -0.47 -7.19
C ILE A 239 -0.36 0.43 -7.29
N MET A 240 -1.01 0.73 -6.16
CA MET A 240 -2.10 1.70 -6.13
C MET A 240 -2.21 2.37 -4.76
N GLU A 241 -2.69 3.61 -4.74
CA GLU A 241 -3.28 4.25 -3.56
C GLU A 241 -4.74 3.77 -3.46
N PRO A 242 -5.12 2.97 -2.45
CA PRO A 242 -6.48 2.44 -2.39
C PRO A 242 -7.49 3.57 -2.10
N LEU A 243 -8.60 3.57 -2.86
CA LEU A 243 -9.75 4.47 -2.81
C LEU A 243 -9.48 5.93 -3.17
N MET A 244 -8.37 6.54 -2.75
CA MET A 244 -8.13 7.96 -2.92
C MET A 244 -6.66 8.26 -3.26
N GLN A 245 -6.44 8.88 -4.42
CA GLN A 245 -5.15 9.44 -4.82
C GLN A 245 -4.99 10.80 -4.14
N GLY A 246 -4.14 10.86 -3.11
CA GLY A 246 -4.04 12.03 -2.24
C GLY A 246 -3.39 13.22 -2.95
N ALA A 247 -2.13 13.05 -3.35
CA ALA A 247 -1.36 14.14 -3.98
C ALA A 247 -1.79 14.42 -5.43
N GLY A 248 -2.43 13.46 -6.10
CA GLY A 248 -3.07 13.65 -7.39
C GLY A 248 -4.29 14.59 -7.37
N GLY A 249 -4.72 15.06 -6.20
CA GLY A 249 -5.79 16.04 -6.07
C GLY A 249 -7.03 15.54 -5.34
N MET A 250 -6.88 14.62 -4.38
CA MET A 250 -7.99 13.98 -3.67
C MET A 250 -8.98 13.29 -4.59
N VAL A 251 -8.44 12.65 -5.64
CA VAL A 251 -9.23 11.92 -6.62
C VAL A 251 -9.65 10.60 -6.01
N MET A 252 -10.96 10.44 -5.81
CA MET A 252 -11.52 9.16 -5.39
C MET A 252 -11.65 8.27 -6.62
N VAL A 253 -11.02 7.11 -6.58
CA VAL A 253 -11.03 6.11 -7.65
C VAL A 253 -12.20 5.17 -7.44
N ASP A 254 -12.90 4.76 -8.50
CA ASP A 254 -13.98 3.77 -8.41
C ASP A 254 -13.45 2.46 -7.75
N PRO A 255 -13.95 2.06 -6.57
CA PRO A 255 -13.52 0.85 -5.90
C PRO A 255 -13.67 -0.41 -6.77
N ALA A 256 -14.68 -0.46 -7.65
CA ALA A 256 -14.88 -1.60 -8.55
C ALA A 256 -13.73 -1.75 -9.56
N PHE A 257 -13.14 -0.64 -10.02
CA PHE A 257 -11.99 -0.65 -10.92
C PHE A 257 -10.74 -1.18 -10.22
N GLN A 258 -10.47 -0.70 -9.00
CA GLN A 258 -9.35 -1.21 -8.21
C GLN A 258 -9.52 -2.70 -7.88
N ARG A 259 -10.74 -3.17 -7.57
CA ARG A 259 -11.01 -4.60 -7.41
C ARG A 259 -10.71 -5.40 -8.69
N ALA A 260 -11.09 -4.90 -9.86
CA ALA A 260 -10.79 -5.53 -11.14
C ALA A 260 -9.28 -5.64 -11.36
N MET A 261 -8.54 -4.54 -11.14
CA MET A 261 -7.09 -4.49 -11.22
C MET A 261 -6.42 -5.52 -10.31
N VAL A 262 -6.83 -5.61 -9.04
CA VAL A 262 -6.32 -6.64 -8.11
C VAL A 262 -6.62 -8.05 -8.62
N ARG A 263 -7.82 -8.32 -9.17
CA ARG A 263 -8.19 -9.65 -9.70
C ARG A 263 -7.33 -10.04 -10.90
N VAL A 264 -7.16 -9.14 -11.86
CA VAL A 264 -6.30 -9.36 -13.04
C VAL A 264 -4.86 -9.62 -12.62
N CYS A 265 -4.29 -8.78 -11.75
CA CYS A 265 -2.94 -8.98 -11.27
C CYS A 265 -2.75 -10.31 -10.53
N ARG A 266 -3.73 -10.73 -9.72
CA ARG A 266 -3.67 -12.04 -9.04
C ARG A 266 -3.76 -13.21 -10.00
N LYS A 267 -4.62 -13.14 -11.03
CA LYS A 267 -4.71 -14.14 -12.11
C LYS A 267 -3.35 -14.30 -12.78
N GLU A 268 -2.67 -13.18 -13.05
CA GLU A 268 -1.34 -13.14 -13.64
C GLU A 268 -0.19 -13.31 -12.64
N ARG A 269 -0.43 -13.65 -11.36
CA ARG A 269 0.61 -13.77 -10.31
C ARG A 269 1.55 -12.55 -10.26
N ILE A 270 0.98 -11.36 -10.43
CA ILE A 270 1.63 -10.06 -10.25
C ILE A 270 1.32 -9.63 -8.80
N PRO A 271 2.34 -9.46 -7.95
CA PRO A 271 2.15 -9.00 -6.58
C PRO A 271 1.51 -7.61 -6.52
N VAL A 272 0.58 -7.43 -5.56
CA VAL A 272 -0.17 -6.19 -5.38
C VAL A 272 0.33 -5.44 -4.14
N ILE A 273 0.74 -4.19 -4.35
CA ILE A 273 1.10 -3.23 -3.30
C ILE A 273 -0.06 -2.26 -3.08
N PHE A 274 -0.52 -2.14 -1.83
CA PHE A 274 -1.35 -1.03 -1.39
C PHE A 274 -0.49 0.05 -0.74
N ASP A 275 -0.44 1.21 -1.38
CA ASP A 275 0.13 2.42 -0.77
C ASP A 275 -0.90 3.06 0.16
N GLU A 276 -0.88 2.63 1.42
CA GLU A 276 -1.71 3.19 2.49
C GLU A 276 -0.95 4.25 3.31
N VAL A 277 0.10 4.84 2.75
CA VAL A 277 0.83 5.94 3.41
C VAL A 277 -0.11 7.12 3.63
N PHE A 278 -1.06 7.36 2.71
CA PHE A 278 -2.11 8.36 2.88
C PHE A 278 -3.40 7.79 3.49
N SER A 279 -3.97 6.76 2.89
CA SER A 279 -5.33 6.28 3.18
C SER A 279 -5.45 5.45 4.46
N GLY A 280 -4.34 4.88 4.94
CA GLY A 280 -4.32 4.01 6.10
C GLY A 280 -4.53 4.73 7.42
N LEU A 281 -4.75 3.94 8.47
CA LEU A 281 -4.82 4.36 9.86
C LEU A 281 -5.89 5.44 10.11
N TRP A 282 -7.14 5.12 9.76
CA TRP A 282 -8.33 5.93 10.03
C TRP A 282 -8.51 7.19 9.19
N ARG A 283 -7.60 7.49 8.24
CA ARG A 283 -7.72 8.67 7.37
C ARG A 283 -9.06 8.69 6.62
N LEU A 284 -9.49 7.56 6.08
CA LEU A 284 -10.74 7.42 5.33
C LEU A 284 -11.90 6.82 6.15
N GLY A 285 -11.79 6.84 7.48
CA GLY A 285 -12.82 6.30 8.39
C GLY A 285 -12.73 4.80 8.70
N SER A 286 -11.85 4.06 8.02
CA SER A 286 -11.51 2.67 8.34
C SER A 286 -10.04 2.54 8.74
N MET A 287 -9.67 1.48 9.46
CA MET A 287 -8.28 1.30 9.90
C MET A 287 -7.34 1.10 8.72
N THR A 288 -7.82 0.42 7.67
CA THR A 288 -7.15 0.24 6.39
C THR A 288 -8.15 0.45 5.26
N ALA A 289 -7.71 1.02 4.15
CA ALA A 289 -8.56 1.19 2.98
C ALA A 289 -8.89 -0.16 2.31
N ALA A 290 -8.06 -1.18 2.53
CA ALA A 290 -8.35 -2.57 2.16
C ALA A 290 -9.72 -3.09 2.67
N GLU A 291 -10.17 -2.66 3.86
CA GLU A 291 -11.49 -3.03 4.42
C GLU A 291 -12.63 -2.50 3.55
N GLN A 292 -12.57 -1.22 3.18
CA GLN A 292 -13.57 -0.58 2.33
C GLN A 292 -13.51 -1.08 0.88
N LEU A 293 -12.31 -1.40 0.39
CA LEU A 293 -12.13 -1.98 -0.95
C LEU A 293 -12.60 -3.45 -1.02
N GLY A 294 -12.62 -4.16 0.11
CA GLY A 294 -12.96 -5.58 0.18
C GLY A 294 -11.89 -6.50 -0.41
N MET A 295 -10.64 -6.01 -0.51
CA MET A 295 -9.51 -6.73 -1.11
C MET A 295 -8.27 -6.59 -0.23
N GLN A 296 -7.48 -7.66 -0.14
CA GLN A 296 -6.22 -7.66 0.61
C GLN A 296 -5.01 -7.51 -0.33
N PRO A 297 -3.96 -6.77 0.07
CA PRO A 297 -2.74 -6.70 -0.71
C PRO A 297 -1.80 -7.89 -0.43
N ASP A 298 -0.73 -8.02 -1.23
CA ASP A 298 0.43 -8.86 -0.89
C ASP A 298 1.43 -8.10 0.00
N ILE A 299 1.49 -6.78 -0.18
CA ILE A 299 2.37 -5.83 0.51
C ILE A 299 1.61 -4.52 0.75
N ALA A 300 1.76 -3.91 1.92
CA ALA A 300 1.16 -2.61 2.22
C ALA A 300 2.15 -1.69 2.92
N CYS A 301 2.08 -0.40 2.62
CA CYS A 301 2.96 0.61 3.21
C CYS A 301 2.17 1.58 4.07
N TYR A 302 2.71 1.94 5.24
CA TYR A 302 2.13 2.91 6.16
C TYR A 302 3.19 3.88 6.65
N ALA A 303 2.86 5.17 6.71
CA ALA A 303 3.67 6.20 7.38
C ALA A 303 2.70 7.29 7.89
N LYS A 304 3.03 8.58 7.75
CA LYS A 304 2.15 9.73 8.08
C LYS A 304 1.42 9.58 9.43
N LEU A 305 0.17 9.13 9.43
CA LEU A 305 -0.64 8.93 10.64
C LEU A 305 -0.10 7.84 11.58
N LEU A 306 0.81 6.98 11.12
CA LEU A 306 1.48 5.95 11.91
C LEU A 306 2.03 6.47 13.24
N THR A 307 2.56 7.69 13.23
CA THR A 307 3.16 8.34 14.40
C THR A 307 2.38 9.57 14.84
N GLY A 308 1.14 9.71 14.38
CA GLY A 308 0.31 10.90 14.60
C GLY A 308 0.96 12.19 14.10
N GLY A 309 1.89 12.08 13.13
CA GLY A 309 2.57 13.23 12.55
C GLY A 309 3.72 13.84 13.32
N ILE A 310 4.14 13.22 14.43
CA ILE A 310 5.12 13.84 15.34
C ILE A 310 6.56 13.46 15.00
N VAL A 311 6.80 12.20 14.61
CA VAL A 311 8.15 11.67 14.32
C VAL A 311 8.13 10.86 13.02
N PRO A 312 9.16 10.96 12.15
CA PRO A 312 9.23 10.12 10.96
C PRO A 312 9.36 8.65 11.35
N LEU A 313 8.49 7.82 10.76
CA LEU A 313 8.57 6.37 10.77
C LEU A 313 7.70 5.88 9.62
N ALA A 314 8.14 4.83 8.96
CA ALA A 314 7.31 4.09 8.02
C ALA A 314 7.49 2.59 8.20
N VAL A 315 6.50 1.85 7.72
CA VAL A 315 6.50 0.40 7.76
C VAL A 315 5.98 -0.19 6.45
N THR A 316 6.60 -1.29 6.04
CA THR A 316 6.14 -2.14 4.95
C THR A 316 5.67 -3.47 5.55
N GLN A 317 4.37 -3.73 5.49
CA GLN A 317 3.77 -5.01 5.86
C GLN A 317 3.77 -5.96 4.67
N ARG A 318 3.93 -7.25 4.93
CA ARG A 318 3.86 -8.27 3.87
C ARG A 318 3.36 -9.62 4.39
N LEU A 319 2.78 -10.40 3.48
CA LEU A 319 2.57 -11.82 3.67
C LEU A 319 3.91 -12.57 3.61
N GLN A 320 4.10 -13.59 4.45
CA GLN A 320 5.31 -14.42 4.44
C GLN A 320 5.29 -15.26 3.15
N PRO A 321 6.38 -15.35 2.37
CA PRO A 321 6.36 -16.11 1.15
C PRO A 321 6.60 -17.59 1.48
N CYS A 322 6.28 -18.45 0.51
CA CYS A 322 6.73 -19.84 0.45
C CYS A 322 8.22 -19.97 0.80
N ARG A 323 8.63 -21.13 1.35
CA ARG A 323 9.97 -21.42 1.93
C ARG A 323 11.16 -21.00 1.06
N SER A 324 11.01 -20.82 -0.25
CA SER A 324 12.05 -20.44 -1.22
C SER A 324 12.52 -18.97 -1.15
N CYS A 325 11.76 -18.03 -0.56
CA CYS A 325 12.17 -16.63 -0.44
C CYS A 325 12.89 -16.26 0.87
N ARG A 326 13.34 -17.26 1.65
CA ARG A 326 13.97 -17.08 2.98
C ARG A 326 15.35 -16.40 2.97
N THR A 327 15.90 -16.07 1.80
CA THR A 327 17.30 -15.62 1.68
C THR A 327 17.56 -14.22 2.26
N LEU A 328 16.55 -13.45 2.65
CA LEU A 328 16.77 -12.09 3.12
C LEU A 328 17.06 -11.94 4.62
N HIS A 329 16.69 -12.87 5.51
CA HIS A 329 17.20 -12.89 6.90
C HIS A 329 16.98 -14.28 7.53
N ARG A 330 18.08 -14.98 7.85
CA ARG A 330 18.06 -16.13 8.75
C ARG A 330 18.26 -15.64 10.18
N THR A 331 17.19 -15.21 10.86
CA THR A 331 17.24 -15.04 12.31
C THR A 331 16.85 -16.37 12.97
N PRO A 332 17.64 -16.91 13.92
CA PRO A 332 17.28 -18.15 14.62
C PRO A 332 15.96 -17.98 15.39
N THR A 333 14.96 -18.81 15.06
CA THR A 333 13.62 -18.81 15.69
C THR A 333 13.66 -19.05 17.21
N SER A 334 14.77 -19.56 17.76
CA SER A 334 14.97 -19.78 19.20
C SER A 334 15.14 -18.48 19.98
N VAL A 335 15.86 -17.49 19.43
CA VAL A 335 16.13 -16.20 20.11
C VAL A 335 14.85 -15.37 20.21
N ILE A 336 14.07 -15.32 19.13
CA ILE A 336 12.79 -14.59 19.09
C ILE A 336 11.78 -15.19 20.10
N ARG A 337 11.73 -16.52 20.25
CA ARG A 337 10.85 -17.17 21.23
C ARG A 337 11.25 -16.83 22.68
N GLY A 338 12.54 -16.79 22.98
CA GLY A 338 13.04 -16.40 24.30
C GLY A 338 12.70 -14.94 24.65
N ILE A 339 12.88 -14.02 23.70
CA ILE A 339 12.58 -12.60 23.91
C ILE A 339 11.07 -12.35 24.02
N LEU A 340 10.24 -13.03 23.22
CA LEU A 340 8.78 -12.95 23.32
C LEU A 340 8.26 -13.45 24.68
N ALA A 341 8.88 -14.48 25.25
CA ALA A 341 8.55 -14.98 26.57
C ALA A 341 8.93 -13.96 27.66
N ASP A 342 10.14 -13.39 27.63
CA ASP A 342 10.60 -12.39 28.60
C ASP A 342 9.75 -11.09 28.53
N VAL A 343 9.39 -10.64 27.32
CA VAL A 343 8.50 -9.46 27.16
C VAL A 343 7.09 -9.76 27.68
N ARG A 344 6.53 -10.94 27.41
CA ARG A 344 5.23 -11.35 27.95
C ARG A 344 5.24 -11.35 29.48
N ASP A 345 6.28 -11.91 30.09
CA ASP A 345 6.38 -12.02 31.53
C ASP A 345 6.58 -10.65 32.20
N ARG A 346 7.31 -9.73 31.57
CA ARG A 346 7.44 -8.34 32.04
C ARG A 346 6.16 -7.51 31.88
N LEU A 347 5.39 -7.73 30.82
CA LEU A 347 4.07 -7.09 30.64
C LEU A 347 3.06 -7.60 31.67
N LEU A 348 3.06 -8.91 31.95
CA LEU A 348 2.25 -9.49 33.02
C LEU A 348 2.67 -8.98 34.40
N ALA A 349 3.97 -8.79 34.65
CA ALA A 349 4.47 -8.18 35.88
C ALA A 349 3.99 -6.73 36.02
N ARG A 350 4.04 -5.91 34.96
CA ARG A 350 3.51 -4.54 34.97
C ARG A 350 2.00 -4.50 35.19
N ALA A 351 1.23 -5.40 34.58
CA ALA A 351 -0.20 -5.50 34.80
C ALA A 351 -0.54 -5.88 36.25
N ARG A 352 0.26 -6.76 36.88
CA ARG A 352 0.13 -7.10 38.31
C ARG A 352 0.46 -5.94 39.23
N VAL A 353 1.50 -5.16 38.93
CA VAL A 353 1.86 -3.95 39.69
C VAL A 353 0.76 -2.88 39.57
N ALA A 354 0.19 -2.70 38.37
CA ALA A 354 -0.94 -1.80 38.16
C ALA A 354 -2.21 -2.24 38.92
N ALA A 355 -2.48 -3.55 38.97
CA ALA A 355 -3.61 -4.11 39.73
C ALA A 355 -3.43 -4.02 41.26
N LEU A 356 -2.19 -4.07 41.74
CA LEU A 356 -1.86 -3.83 43.15
C LEU A 356 -2.06 -2.35 43.54
N TRP A 357 -1.77 -1.43 42.62
CA TRP A 357 -2.02 0.00 42.83
C TRP A 357 -3.50 0.37 42.79
N SER A 358 -4.32 -0.31 41.99
CA SER A 358 -5.77 -0.07 41.95
C SER A 358 -6.54 -0.71 43.11
N SER A 359 -5.97 -1.70 43.81
CA SER A 359 -6.56 -2.32 45.00
C SER A 359 -6.11 -1.67 46.31
N GLY A 360 -5.04 -0.86 46.30
CA GLY A 360 -4.52 -0.13 47.46
C GLY A 360 -5.21 1.19 47.78
N THR A 361 -6.06 1.73 46.90
CA THR A 361 -6.74 3.03 47.06
C THR A 361 -8.10 2.96 47.77
N GLN A 362 -8.47 1.83 48.37
CA GLN A 362 -9.73 1.68 49.13
C GLN A 362 -9.58 1.76 50.66
N LYS A 363 -8.40 2.09 51.17
CA LYS A 363 -8.20 2.43 52.59
C LYS A 363 -7.20 3.58 52.73
N LEU A 364 -7.69 4.80 52.55
CA LEU A 364 -7.22 6.02 53.20
C LEU A 364 -8.38 7.02 53.24
#